data_AF-A0A3D3PBX8-F1
#
_entry.id   AF-A0A3D3PBX8-F1
#
_cell.length_a   1.000
_cell.length_b   1.000
_cell.length_c   1.000
_cell.angle_alpha   90.00
_cell.angle_beta   90.00
_cell.angle_gamma   90.00
#
_symmetry.space_group_name_H-M   'P 1'
#
loop_
_entity.id
_entity.type
_entity.pdbx_description
1 polymer ?
#
loop_
_entity_poly.entity_id
_entity_poly.type
_entity_poly.pdbx_seq_one_letter_code
_entity_poly.pdbx_strand_id
1 'polypeptide(L)'
;TLVAEIYGPDYNEQIKIARQVKNLLNKTPDVVDADWMMEDDQPEIHIEVNKEKAMRYGIVTAQVAATIQAALSGMPVGNISQPLAYSQTVIKLQLSDADKTNINDLLDLKVVNMQGIAVPIKDLVTITRQIKPKSIYRKNQKEVVYVLADMA
;
A
#
# COMPACT_ATOMS: atom_id res chain seq x y z
N THR A 1 6.61 -25.19 -18.18
CA THR A 1 5.73 -24.44 -17.27
C THR A 1 4.34 -25.03 -17.21
N LEU A 2 4.02 -25.56 -16.03
CA LEU A 2 2.69 -25.99 -15.60
C LEU A 2 2.04 -24.84 -14.83
N VAL A 3 0.74 -24.65 -15.03
CA VAL A 3 -0.06 -23.67 -14.29
C VAL A 3 -1.33 -24.36 -13.80
N ALA A 4 -1.49 -24.45 -12.49
CA ALA A 4 -2.74 -24.86 -11.87
C ALA A 4 -3.53 -23.61 -11.46
N GLU A 5 -4.74 -23.49 -11.99
CA GLU A 5 -5.69 -22.42 -11.66
C GLU A 5 -6.75 -22.97 -10.69
N ILE A 6 -6.80 -22.43 -9.48
CA ILE A 6 -7.75 -22.85 -8.46
C ILE A 6 -8.89 -21.82 -8.42
N TYR A 7 -10.11 -22.29 -8.65
CA TYR A 7 -11.35 -21.51 -8.61
C TYR A 7 -12.28 -22.02 -7.51
N GLY A 8 -13.11 -21.13 -6.95
CA GLY A 8 -14.12 -21.50 -5.96
C GLY A 8 -14.93 -20.30 -5.45
N PRO A 9 -16.04 -20.52 -4.74
CA PRO A 9 -16.84 -19.44 -4.17
C PRO A 9 -16.24 -18.81 -2.90
N ASP A 10 -15.33 -19.50 -2.21
CA ASP A 10 -14.64 -19.03 -1.00
C ASP A 10 -13.14 -18.90 -1.27
N TYR A 11 -12.61 -17.68 -1.23
CA TYR A 11 -11.21 -17.39 -1.48
C TYR A 11 -10.25 -18.00 -0.44
N ASN A 12 -10.65 -18.07 0.83
CA ASN A 12 -9.82 -18.70 1.87
C ASN A 12 -9.68 -20.19 1.61
N GLU A 13 -10.73 -20.83 1.12
CA GLU A 13 -10.67 -22.24 0.73
C GLU A 13 -9.84 -22.45 -0.54
N GLN A 14 -9.94 -21.54 -1.54
CA GLN A 14 -9.06 -21.56 -2.71
C GLN A 14 -7.57 -21.52 -2.29
N ILE A 15 -7.22 -20.66 -1.33
CA ILE A 15 -5.84 -20.57 -0.81
C ILE A 15 -5.39 -21.88 -0.16
N LYS A 16 -6.24 -22.52 0.65
CA LYS A 16 -5.92 -23.81 1.28
C LYS A 16 -5.68 -24.89 0.22
N ILE A 17 -6.55 -24.97 -0.79
CA ILE A 17 -6.43 -25.95 -1.88
C ILE A 17 -5.17 -25.65 -2.72
N ALA A 18 -4.91 -24.40 -3.07
CA ALA A 18 -3.71 -24.00 -3.80
C ALA A 18 -2.43 -24.38 -3.04
N ARG A 19 -2.42 -24.24 -1.70
CA ARG A 19 -1.31 -24.70 -0.86
C ARG A 19 -1.12 -26.20 -0.93
N GLN A 20 -2.20 -26.97 -0.92
CA GLN A 20 -2.14 -28.42 -1.09
C GLN A 20 -1.59 -28.80 -2.47
N VAL A 21 -2.04 -28.14 -3.54
CA VAL A 21 -1.54 -28.33 -4.91
C VAL A 21 -0.05 -28.01 -4.99
N LYS A 22 0.40 -26.85 -4.48
CA LYS A 22 1.83 -26.49 -4.41
C LYS A 22 2.65 -27.55 -3.67
N ASN A 23 2.16 -28.03 -2.53
CA ASN A 23 2.83 -29.07 -1.75
C ASN A 23 2.88 -30.42 -2.48
N LEU A 24 1.88 -30.74 -3.29
CA LEU A 24 1.86 -31.95 -4.11
C LEU A 24 2.86 -31.84 -5.26
N LEU A 25 2.86 -30.71 -5.98
CA LEU A 25 3.82 -30.44 -7.06
C LEU A 25 5.27 -30.51 -6.56
N ASN A 26 5.56 -29.93 -5.38
CA ASN A 26 6.88 -30.03 -4.74
C ASN A 26 7.34 -31.47 -4.39
N LYS A 27 6.43 -32.45 -4.38
CA LYS A 27 6.74 -33.86 -4.08
C LYS A 27 6.71 -34.75 -5.32
N THR A 28 6.31 -34.21 -6.46
CA THR A 28 6.18 -34.98 -7.70
C THR A 28 7.55 -35.08 -8.36
N PRO A 29 8.01 -36.30 -8.71
CA PRO A 29 9.23 -36.47 -9.50
C PRO A 29 9.17 -35.66 -10.80
N ASP A 30 10.32 -35.14 -11.24
CA ASP A 30 10.48 -34.34 -12.46
C ASP A 30 9.74 -32.99 -12.49
N VAL A 31 9.15 -32.56 -11.37
CA VAL A 31 8.59 -31.21 -11.19
C VAL A 31 9.53 -30.37 -10.32
N VAL A 32 9.90 -29.18 -10.81
CA VAL A 32 10.79 -28.23 -10.14
C VAL A 32 10.14 -26.85 -10.03
N ASP A 33 10.71 -25.99 -9.17
CA ASP A 33 10.32 -24.58 -9.02
C ASP A 33 8.82 -24.35 -8.79
N ALA A 34 8.19 -25.21 -7.96
CA ALA A 34 6.78 -25.06 -7.64
C ALA A 34 6.53 -23.88 -6.69
N ASP A 35 5.86 -22.86 -7.19
CA ASP A 35 5.49 -21.66 -6.45
C ASP A 35 4.06 -21.20 -6.74
N TRP A 36 3.63 -20.08 -6.18
CA TRP A 36 2.29 -19.54 -6.35
C TRP A 36 2.31 -18.01 -6.36
N MET A 37 1.28 -17.39 -6.93
CA MET A 37 1.19 -15.92 -6.99
C MET A 37 0.66 -15.28 -5.70
N MET A 38 0.52 -16.04 -4.61
CA MET A 38 0.02 -15.51 -3.35
C MET A 38 1.13 -14.76 -2.61
N GLU A 39 0.88 -13.50 -2.29
CA GLU A 39 1.78 -12.68 -1.49
C GLU A 39 1.86 -13.22 -0.04
N ASP A 40 3.04 -13.10 0.58
CA ASP A 40 3.18 -13.29 2.02
C ASP A 40 2.59 -12.09 2.79
N ASP A 41 2.44 -12.24 4.11
CA ASP A 41 1.90 -11.20 4.96
C ASP A 41 2.85 -9.99 5.00
N GLN A 42 2.38 -8.84 4.52
CA GLN A 42 3.14 -7.59 4.51
C GLN A 42 2.63 -6.67 5.62
N PRO A 43 3.41 -6.39 6.68
CA PRO A 43 2.98 -5.46 7.71
C PRO A 43 2.94 -4.02 7.18
N GLU A 44 1.88 -3.30 7.52
CA GLU A 44 1.70 -1.88 7.19
C GLU A 44 1.29 -1.05 8.41
N ILE A 45 1.61 0.24 8.37
CA ILE A 45 1.11 1.23 9.32
C ILE A 45 -0.15 1.84 8.72
N HIS A 46 -1.28 1.62 9.36
CA HIS A 46 -2.56 2.21 8.99
C HIS A 46 -2.81 3.46 9.82
N ILE A 47 -3.00 4.59 9.13
CA ILE A 47 -3.29 5.88 9.75
C ILE A 47 -4.73 6.23 9.43
N GLU A 48 -5.59 6.20 10.44
CA GLU A 48 -7.00 6.51 10.32
C GLU A 48 -7.27 7.91 10.89
N VAL A 49 -7.82 8.81 10.06
CA VAL A 49 -8.17 10.16 10.52
C VAL A 49 -9.43 10.10 11.39
N ASN A 50 -9.32 10.55 12.64
CA ASN A 50 -10.45 10.69 13.54
C ASN A 50 -11.32 11.87 13.10
N LYS A 51 -12.41 11.55 12.40
CA LYS A 51 -13.34 12.53 11.85
C LYS A 51 -13.92 13.46 12.91
N GLU A 52 -14.27 12.95 14.09
CA GLU A 52 -14.85 13.74 15.17
C GLU A 52 -13.86 14.76 15.74
N LYS A 53 -12.62 14.34 16.00
CA LYS A 53 -11.55 15.24 16.46
C LYS A 53 -11.22 16.29 15.40
N ALA A 54 -11.09 15.88 14.13
CA ALA A 54 -10.84 16.80 13.03
C ALA A 54 -11.94 17.87 12.91
N MET A 55 -13.21 17.48 13.01
CA MET A 55 -14.34 18.43 13.00
C MET A 55 -14.31 19.41 14.18
N ARG A 56 -13.95 18.96 15.39
CA ARG A 56 -13.83 19.84 16.57
C ARG A 56 -12.78 20.93 16.40
N TYR A 57 -11.71 20.63 15.66
CA TYR A 57 -10.66 21.59 15.34
C TYR A 57 -10.92 22.38 14.05
N GLY A 58 -12.06 22.17 13.38
CA GLY A 58 -12.37 22.82 12.10
C GLY A 58 -11.43 22.40 10.97
N ILE A 59 -10.92 21.17 11.01
CA ILE A 59 -10.01 20.60 10.00
C ILE A 59 -10.76 19.55 9.18
N VAL A 60 -10.67 19.67 7.85
CA VAL A 60 -11.26 18.69 6.94
C VAL A 60 -10.34 17.46 6.88
N THR A 61 -10.91 16.25 6.91
CA THR A 61 -10.12 15.00 6.89
C THR A 61 -9.20 14.89 5.66
N ALA A 62 -9.65 15.39 4.51
CA ALA A 62 -8.86 15.45 3.28
C ALA A 62 -7.59 16.32 3.45
N GLN A 63 -7.64 17.37 4.27
CA GLN A 63 -6.49 18.21 4.54
C GLN A 63 -5.43 17.44 5.33
N VAL A 64 -5.83 16.65 6.34
CA VAL A 64 -4.93 15.78 7.10
C VAL A 64 -4.26 14.77 6.19
N ALA A 65 -5.05 14.09 5.35
CA ALA A 65 -4.54 13.11 4.38
C ALA A 65 -3.56 13.76 3.38
N ALA A 66 -3.88 14.95 2.87
CA ALA A 66 -3.01 15.69 1.95
C ALA A 66 -1.68 16.10 2.61
N THR A 67 -1.70 16.53 3.88
CA THR A 67 -0.48 16.84 4.63
C THR A 67 0.39 15.60 4.83
N ILE A 68 -0.21 14.46 5.20
CA ILE A 68 0.52 13.18 5.32
C ILE A 68 1.12 12.76 3.97
N GLN A 69 0.33 12.85 2.90
CA GLN A 69 0.78 12.48 1.56
C GLN A 69 1.92 13.40 1.07
N ALA A 70 1.82 14.70 1.29
CA ALA A 70 2.87 15.65 0.94
C ALA A 70 4.16 15.39 1.72
N ALA A 71 4.06 15.00 2.99
CA ALA A 71 5.21 14.66 3.82
C ALA A 71 5.92 13.38 3.32
N LEU A 72 5.16 12.32 3.05
CA LEU A 72 5.70 11.01 2.68
C LEU A 72 6.09 10.91 1.20
N SER A 73 5.20 11.34 0.32
CA SER A 73 5.33 11.18 -1.13
C SER A 73 5.78 12.44 -1.84
N GLY A 74 5.91 13.57 -1.14
CA GLY A 74 6.14 14.88 -1.73
C GLY A 74 4.93 15.43 -2.48
N MET A 75 4.98 16.71 -2.82
CA MET A 75 3.94 17.43 -3.53
C MET A 75 4.54 18.13 -4.76
N PRO A 76 3.98 17.93 -5.97
CA PRO A 76 4.37 18.74 -7.12
C PRO A 76 3.92 20.19 -6.89
N VAL A 77 4.84 21.14 -7.04
CA VAL A 77 4.58 22.57 -6.78
C VAL A 77 4.67 23.44 -8.02
N GLY A 78 5.11 22.87 -9.14
CA GLY A 78 5.19 23.57 -10.41
C GLY A 78 6.07 22.83 -11.39
N ASN A 79 6.29 23.45 -12.55
CA ASN A 79 7.15 22.92 -13.59
C ASN A 79 8.25 23.94 -13.91
N ILE A 80 9.45 23.45 -14.21
CA ILE A 80 10.54 24.24 -14.74
C ILE A 80 10.87 23.78 -16.16
N SER A 81 11.11 24.75 -17.05
CA SER A 81 11.66 24.48 -18.38
C SER A 81 13.17 24.55 -18.31
N GLN A 82 13.85 23.50 -18.73
CA GLN A 82 15.31 23.47 -18.81
C GLN A 82 15.72 23.52 -20.29
N PRO A 83 16.73 24.32 -20.68
CA PRO A 83 17.08 24.53 -22.09
C PRO A 83 17.36 23.26 -22.90
N LEU A 84 17.82 22.19 -22.23
CA LEU A 84 18.19 20.91 -22.84
C LEU A 84 17.12 19.82 -22.67
N ALA A 85 16.03 20.11 -21.94
CA ALA A 85 14.96 19.15 -21.72
C ALA A 85 13.88 19.30 -22.78
N TYR A 86 13.51 18.19 -23.43
CA TYR A 86 12.43 18.16 -24.42
C TYR A 86 11.04 18.38 -23.80
N SER A 87 10.90 18.06 -22.51
CA SER A 87 9.67 18.25 -21.74
C SER A 87 9.93 19.05 -20.46
N GLN A 88 8.86 19.65 -19.94
CA GLN A 88 8.90 20.35 -18.67
C GLN A 88 9.24 19.38 -17.52
N THR A 89 10.11 19.82 -16.61
CA THR A 89 10.49 19.06 -15.41
C THR A 89 9.62 19.48 -14.23
N VAL A 90 9.02 18.52 -13.52
CA VAL A 90 8.20 18.80 -12.32
C VAL A 90 9.09 19.14 -11.13
N ILE A 91 8.81 20.27 -10.47
CA ILE A 91 9.39 20.63 -9.17
C ILE A 91 8.57 19.95 -8.09
N LYS A 92 9.24 19.18 -7.22
CA LYS A 92 8.62 18.42 -6.14
C LYS A 92 9.12 18.93 -4.79
N LEU A 93 8.22 19.46 -3.98
CA LEU A 93 8.49 19.78 -2.57
C LEU A 93 8.34 18.50 -1.75
N GLN A 94 9.34 18.16 -0.95
CA GLN A 94 9.30 16.98 -0.09
C GLN A 94 10.18 17.19 1.14
N LEU A 95 9.87 16.44 2.22
CA LEU A 95 10.78 16.30 3.35
C LEU A 95 12.07 15.59 2.92
N SER A 96 13.13 15.77 3.70
CA SER A 96 14.34 14.96 3.52
C SER A 96 14.05 13.49 3.84
N ASP A 97 14.83 12.55 3.31
CA ASP A 97 14.56 11.13 3.55
C ASP A 97 14.80 10.75 5.01
N ALA A 98 15.71 11.43 5.72
CA ALA A 98 15.92 11.24 7.15
C ALA A 98 14.64 11.54 7.95
N ASP A 99 13.95 12.62 7.62
CA ASP A 99 12.71 13.06 8.29
C ASP A 99 11.49 12.16 7.98
N LYS A 100 11.62 11.21 7.05
CA LYS A 100 10.56 10.24 6.70
C LYS A 100 10.73 8.89 7.39
N THR A 101 11.85 8.66 8.08
CA THR A 101 12.18 7.34 8.64
C THR A 101 11.41 7.02 9.93
N ASN A 102 11.00 8.03 10.68
CA ASN A 102 10.33 7.88 11.96
C ASN A 102 8.88 8.37 11.88
N ILE A 103 7.95 7.49 12.23
CA ILE A 103 6.52 7.82 12.25
C ILE A 103 6.22 8.97 13.21
N ASN A 104 6.97 9.11 14.31
CA ASN A 104 6.74 10.19 15.27
C ASN A 104 6.98 11.58 14.66
N ASP A 105 7.95 11.70 13.76
CA ASP A 105 8.26 12.97 13.09
C ASP A 105 7.10 13.38 12.16
N LEU A 106 6.50 12.39 11.47
CA LEU A 106 5.27 12.59 10.68
C LEU A 106 4.10 13.04 11.56
N LEU A 107 3.98 12.48 12.76
CA LEU A 107 2.88 12.76 13.69
C LEU A 107 2.96 14.13 14.37
N ASP A 108 4.16 14.67 14.50
CA ASP A 108 4.40 16.01 15.02
C ASP A 108 4.20 17.12 13.98
N LEU A 109 4.07 16.77 12.69
CA LEU A 109 3.64 17.71 11.66
C LEU A 109 2.28 18.31 12.01
N LYS A 110 2.10 19.56 11.64
CA LYS A 110 0.90 20.33 11.99
C LYS A 110 0.05 20.61 10.76
N VAL A 111 -1.26 20.51 10.96
CA VAL A 111 -2.28 20.95 10.02
C VAL A 111 -2.85 22.26 10.54
N VAL A 112 -2.85 23.29 9.70
CA VAL A 112 -3.37 24.61 10.05
C VAL A 112 -4.83 24.70 9.62
N ASN A 113 -5.73 24.99 10.56
CA ASN A 113 -7.15 25.17 10.27
C ASN A 113 -7.43 26.55 9.66
N MET A 114 -8.68 26.81 9.26
CA MET A 114 -9.08 28.10 8.67
C MET A 114 -8.93 29.30 9.61
N GLN A 115 -8.83 29.06 10.92
CA GLN A 115 -8.66 30.10 11.95
C GLN A 115 -7.17 30.37 12.25
N GLY A 116 -6.24 29.70 11.55
CA GLY A 116 -4.80 29.83 11.77
C GLY A 116 -4.26 28.98 12.93
N ILE A 117 -5.08 28.13 13.55
CA ILE A 117 -4.66 27.25 14.64
C ILE A 117 -3.94 26.05 14.03
N ALA A 118 -2.71 25.80 14.49
CA ALA A 118 -1.90 24.67 14.09
C ALA A 118 -2.10 23.48 15.05
N VAL A 119 -2.64 22.37 14.54
CA VAL A 119 -2.93 21.16 15.31
C VAL A 119 -2.03 20.02 14.82
N PRO A 120 -1.32 19.30 15.72
CA PRO A 120 -0.45 18.21 15.30
C PRO A 120 -1.26 17.01 14.82
N ILE A 121 -0.72 16.25 13.85
CA ILE A 121 -1.40 15.11 13.23
C ILE A 121 -1.73 14.04 14.28
N LYS A 122 -0.87 13.81 15.29
CA LYS A 122 -1.12 12.85 16.38
C LYS A 122 -2.46 13.06 17.10
N ASP A 123 -2.93 14.29 17.20
CA ASP A 123 -4.20 14.61 17.87
C ASP A 123 -5.41 14.32 16.98
N LEU A 124 -5.19 14.13 15.68
CA LEU A 124 -6.21 13.98 14.65
C LEU A 124 -6.33 12.55 14.12
N VAL A 125 -5.40 11.65 14.44
CA VAL A 125 -5.35 10.30 13.87
C VAL A 125 -5.26 9.21 14.92
N THR A 126 -5.66 8.01 14.53
CA THR A 126 -5.36 6.75 15.22
C THR A 126 -4.41 5.95 14.33
N ILE A 127 -3.43 5.30 14.95
CA ILE A 127 -2.45 4.48 14.23
C ILE A 127 -2.58 3.04 14.67
N THR A 128 -2.68 2.14 13.70
CA THR A 128 -2.67 0.70 13.94
C THR A 128 -1.64 0.03 13.04
N ARG A 129 -1.08 -1.08 13.51
CA ARG A 129 -0.28 -1.97 12.66
C ARG A 129 -1.19 -3.08 12.19
N GLN A 130 -1.28 -3.30 10.89
CA GLN A 130 -2.09 -4.36 10.31
C GLN A 130 -1.33 -5.05 9.18
N ILE A 131 -1.86 -6.17 8.70
CA ILE A 131 -1.34 -6.82 7.48
C ILE A 131 -2.04 -6.20 6.29
N LYS A 132 -1.24 -5.76 5.32
CA LYS A 132 -1.73 -5.23 4.05
C LYS A 132 -2.59 -6.28 3.34
N PRO A 133 -3.77 -5.90 2.83
CA PRO A 133 -4.59 -6.80 2.02
C PRO A 133 -3.81 -7.33 0.82
N LYS A 134 -3.86 -8.65 0.62
CA LYS A 134 -3.17 -9.32 -0.49
C LYS A 134 -3.86 -9.01 -1.81
N SER A 135 -3.07 -8.97 -2.88
CA SER A 135 -3.58 -8.85 -4.25
C SER A 135 -4.51 -10.02 -4.60
N ILE A 136 -5.71 -9.72 -5.11
CA ILE A 136 -6.67 -10.74 -5.58
C ILE A 136 -6.60 -10.82 -7.10
N TYR A 137 -6.08 -11.93 -7.61
CA TYR A 137 -6.09 -12.24 -9.04
C TYR A 137 -7.47 -12.67 -9.50
N ARG A 138 -7.84 -12.22 -10.71
CA ARG A 138 -9.12 -12.58 -11.35
C ARG A 138 -8.92 -12.96 -12.80
N LYS A 139 -9.67 -13.97 -13.26
CA LYS A 139 -9.78 -14.38 -14.66
C LYS A 139 -11.24 -14.59 -15.00
N ASN A 140 -11.71 -13.96 -16.08
CA ASN A 140 -13.13 -13.93 -16.47
C ASN A 140 -14.06 -13.50 -15.31
N GLN A 141 -13.66 -12.45 -14.59
CA GLN A 141 -14.34 -11.90 -13.41
C GLN A 141 -14.45 -12.85 -12.20
N LYS A 142 -13.84 -14.04 -12.25
CA LYS A 142 -13.76 -14.97 -11.12
C LYS A 142 -12.42 -14.87 -10.44
N GLU A 143 -12.42 -14.92 -9.11
CA GLU A 143 -11.20 -15.02 -8.32
C GLU A 143 -10.50 -16.33 -8.61
N VAL A 144 -9.17 -16.26 -8.71
CA VAL A 144 -8.31 -17.38 -9.05
C VAL A 144 -7.02 -17.31 -8.23
N VAL A 145 -6.56 -18.47 -7.76
CA VAL A 145 -5.22 -18.62 -7.19
C VAL A 145 -4.39 -19.43 -8.18
N TYR A 146 -3.24 -18.88 -8.56
CA TYR A 146 -2.30 -19.52 -9.48
C TYR A 146 -1.20 -20.24 -8.71
N VAL A 147 -0.99 -21.51 -9.04
CA VAL A 147 0.20 -22.28 -8.67
C VAL A 147 0.98 -22.59 -9.94
N LEU A 148 2.26 -22.26 -9.95
CA LEU A 148 3.18 -22.39 -11.07
C LEU A 148 4.21 -23.46 -10.74
N ALA A 149 4.67 -24.20 -11.75
CA ALA A 149 5.82 -25.08 -11.62
C ALA A 149 6.46 -25.31 -12.99
N ASP A 150 7.69 -25.82 -13.03
CA ASP A 150 8.36 -26.25 -14.24
C ASP A 150 8.65 -27.75 -14.24
N MET A 151 8.88 -28.29 -15.43
CA MET A 151 9.35 -29.67 -15.60
C MET A 151 10.87 -29.64 -15.72
N ALA A 152 11.53 -30.60 -15.09
CA ALA A 152 12.98 -30.78 -15.18
C ALA A 152 13.46 -31.13 -16.60
#